data_AF-A0A951XAD9-F1
#
_entry.id   AF-A0A951XAD9-F1
#
_cell.length_a   1.000
_cell.length_b   1.000
_cell.length_c   1.000
_cell.angle_alpha   90.00
_cell.angle_beta   90.00
_cell.angle_gamma   90.00
#
_symmetry.space_group_name_H-M   'P 1'
#
loop_
_entity.id
_entity.type
_entity.pdbx_description
1 polymer ?
#
loop_
_entity_poly.entity_id
_entity_poly.type
_entity_poly.pdbx_seq_one_letter_code
_entity_poly.pdbx_strand_id
1 'polypeptide(L)'
;MKKIVLGILAIAFALPAVFAQETTNENQNKNPQVTRQHPGKYKRQGNQANNRLNLTSEQRDQLAKINKDYRLSMEELKKQESTITAKEYRTRMEGLNKKRREESDKVFTKEQKDKMKQMREERKGKPDMMGKGRQVHRKWDQEK
;
A
#
# COMPACT_ATOMS: atom_id res chain seq x y z
N MET A 1 -28.73 -5.57 41.68
CA MET A 1 -29.76 -6.31 40.92
C MET A 1 -30.43 -5.35 39.95
N LYS A 2 -30.37 -5.64 38.65
CA LYS A 2 -31.43 -5.43 37.63
C LYS A 2 -30.90 -5.95 36.30
N LYS A 3 -31.60 -6.95 35.78
CA LYS A 3 -31.38 -7.69 34.53
C LYS A 3 -31.92 -6.86 33.36
N ILE A 4 -31.41 -7.04 32.14
CA ILE A 4 -32.20 -7.27 30.91
C ILE A 4 -31.28 -7.96 29.90
N VAL A 5 -31.69 -9.18 29.53
CA VAL A 5 -31.27 -9.97 28.38
C VAL A 5 -32.21 -9.60 27.22
N LEU A 6 -31.72 -9.51 25.98
CA LEU A 6 -32.44 -9.61 24.69
C LEU A 6 -31.40 -9.30 23.60
N GLY A 7 -31.17 -10.05 22.52
CA GLY A 7 -31.79 -11.23 21.93
C GLY A 7 -31.17 -11.36 20.52
N ILE A 8 -30.68 -12.54 20.16
CA ILE A 8 -30.02 -12.85 18.87
C ILE A 8 -31.08 -12.84 17.75
N LEU A 9 -30.80 -12.20 16.62
CA LEU A 9 -31.53 -12.45 15.38
C LEU A 9 -30.53 -12.77 14.25
N ALA A 10 -30.31 -14.06 14.06
CA ALA A 10 -29.65 -14.60 12.88
C ALA A 10 -30.69 -14.65 11.74
N ILE A 11 -30.40 -13.96 10.63
CA ILE A 11 -31.15 -14.13 9.39
C ILE A 11 -30.27 -14.94 8.45
N ALA A 12 -30.53 -16.23 8.39
CA ALA A 12 -30.07 -17.11 7.34
C ALA A 12 -31.07 -17.04 6.18
N PHE A 13 -30.62 -16.58 5.01
CA PHE A 13 -31.32 -16.82 3.75
C PHE A 13 -30.46 -17.74 2.89
N ALA A 14 -30.99 -18.93 2.60
CA ALA A 14 -30.44 -19.88 1.65
C ALA A 14 -31.13 -19.73 0.28
N LEU A 15 -30.31 -19.59 -0.77
CA LEU A 15 -30.33 -20.23 -2.12
C LEU A 15 -31.63 -20.23 -2.97
N PRO A 16 -31.56 -20.08 -4.31
CA PRO A 16 -30.86 -21.02 -5.20
C PRO A 16 -30.09 -20.41 -6.41
N ALA A 17 -29.24 -21.27 -6.99
CA ALA A 17 -28.47 -21.06 -8.21
C ALA A 17 -29.35 -20.99 -9.46
N VAL A 18 -29.00 -20.10 -10.40
CA VAL A 18 -29.62 -19.99 -11.73
C VAL A 18 -28.51 -19.87 -12.77
N PHE A 19 -28.37 -20.98 -13.51
CA PHE A 19 -27.91 -21.20 -14.88
C PHE A 19 -26.69 -20.46 -15.46
N ALA A 20 -25.73 -21.30 -15.84
CA ALA A 20 -24.75 -21.06 -16.89
C ALA A 20 -25.46 -20.62 -18.19
N GLN A 21 -24.98 -19.51 -18.77
CA GLN A 21 -25.11 -19.24 -20.20
C GLN A 21 -23.72 -19.38 -20.82
N GLU A 22 -23.54 -20.49 -21.53
CA GLU A 22 -22.53 -20.64 -22.56
C GLU A 22 -23.04 -19.89 -23.80
N THR A 23 -22.33 -18.85 -24.22
CA THR A 23 -22.51 -18.25 -25.55
C THR A 23 -21.15 -18.14 -26.22
N THR A 24 -20.92 -19.11 -27.10
CA THR A 24 -20.45 -18.97 -28.48
C THR A 24 -19.39 -17.92 -28.79
N ASN A 25 -18.23 -18.42 -29.19
CA ASN A 25 -17.25 -17.85 -30.12
C ASN A 25 -17.54 -16.43 -30.63
N GLU A 26 -16.82 -15.46 -30.08
CA GLU A 26 -16.52 -14.22 -30.78
C GLU A 26 -15.00 -14.16 -31.04
N ASN A 27 -14.67 -14.21 -32.33
CA ASN A 27 -13.34 -14.10 -32.88
C ASN A 27 -12.72 -12.74 -32.52
N GLN A 28 -11.96 -12.69 -31.43
CA GLN A 28 -11.18 -11.52 -31.06
C GLN A 28 -9.72 -11.74 -31.42
N ASN A 29 -9.38 -11.33 -32.65
CA ASN A 29 -8.02 -10.98 -33.04
C ASN A 29 -7.57 -9.77 -32.21
N LYS A 30 -7.15 -10.03 -30.96
CA LYS A 30 -6.49 -9.08 -30.09
C LYS A 30 -5.02 -9.43 -30.08
N ASN A 31 -4.26 -8.64 -30.82
CA ASN A 31 -2.81 -8.52 -30.69
C ASN A 31 -2.43 -8.61 -29.20
N PRO A 32 -1.72 -9.66 -28.74
CA PRO A 32 -1.37 -9.76 -27.33
C PRO A 32 -0.33 -8.68 -27.07
N GLN A 33 -0.77 -7.52 -26.59
CA GLN A 33 0.11 -6.63 -25.85
C GLN A 33 0.65 -7.45 -24.70
N VAL A 34 1.89 -7.92 -24.89
CA VAL A 34 2.72 -8.55 -23.89
C VAL A 34 2.95 -7.51 -22.80
N THR A 35 1.98 -7.36 -21.90
CA THR A 35 2.23 -6.81 -20.59
C THR A 35 3.15 -7.81 -19.93
N ARG A 36 4.47 -7.55 -20.03
CA ARG A 36 5.48 -8.24 -19.23
C ARG A 36 5.12 -7.97 -17.78
N GLN A 37 4.28 -8.84 -17.21
CA GLN A 37 4.07 -8.96 -15.78
C GLN A 37 5.43 -9.38 -15.22
N HIS A 38 6.25 -8.41 -14.84
CA HIS A 38 7.44 -8.68 -14.05
C HIS A 38 6.94 -9.19 -12.69
N PRO A 39 7.13 -10.48 -12.35
CA PRO A 39 6.70 -11.00 -11.06
C PRO A 39 7.44 -10.23 -9.97
N GLY A 40 6.67 -9.71 -9.02
CA GLY A 40 7.09 -8.68 -8.09
C GLY A 40 8.34 -9.04 -7.27
N LYS A 41 9.47 -8.41 -7.61
CA LYS A 41 10.66 -8.36 -6.74
C LYS A 41 10.50 -7.43 -5.53
N TYR A 42 9.32 -6.84 -5.32
CA TYR A 42 9.07 -5.93 -4.20
C TYR A 42 8.86 -6.62 -2.84
N LYS A 43 8.56 -7.93 -2.80
CA LYS A 43 8.37 -8.63 -1.52
C LYS A 43 9.66 -8.80 -0.69
N ARG A 44 10.85 -8.73 -1.31
CA ARG A 44 12.12 -8.97 -0.58
C ARG A 44 12.72 -7.71 0.06
N GLN A 45 12.33 -6.52 -0.37
CA GLN A 45 13.02 -5.29 0.05
C GLN A 45 12.65 -4.83 1.46
N GLY A 46 11.39 -5.02 1.88
CA GLY A 46 10.94 -4.66 3.23
C GLY A 46 11.64 -5.46 4.33
N ASN A 47 11.90 -6.76 4.08
CA ASN A 47 12.53 -7.64 5.05
C ASN A 47 14.01 -7.30 5.29
N GLN A 48 14.72 -6.84 4.25
CA GLN A 48 16.13 -6.49 4.38
C GLN A 48 16.38 -5.23 5.21
N ALA A 49 15.47 -4.24 5.18
CA ALA A 49 15.58 -3.06 6.01
C ALA A 49 15.38 -3.39 7.50
N ASN A 50 14.38 -4.22 7.81
CA ASN A 50 14.10 -4.67 9.18
C ASN A 50 15.25 -5.49 9.76
N ASN A 51 15.84 -6.39 8.97
CA ASN A 51 16.98 -7.21 9.40
C ASN A 51 18.23 -6.38 9.68
N ARG A 52 18.42 -5.23 9.00
CA ARG A 52 19.55 -4.34 9.25
C ARG A 52 19.42 -3.53 10.55
N LEU A 53 18.20 -3.33 11.04
CA LEU A 53 17.91 -2.52 12.22
C LEU A 53 17.74 -3.35 13.50
N ASN A 54 17.83 -4.68 13.42
CA ASN A 54 17.66 -5.61 14.54
C ASN A 54 16.39 -5.30 15.35
N LEU A 55 15.25 -5.16 14.66
CA LEU A 55 13.98 -4.81 15.30
C LEU A 55 13.51 -5.92 16.23
N THR A 56 13.05 -5.55 17.43
CA THR A 56 12.43 -6.50 18.37
C THR A 56 11.11 -7.06 17.81
N SER A 57 10.57 -8.13 18.39
CA SER A 57 9.22 -8.63 18.03
C SER A 57 8.16 -7.56 18.24
N GLU A 58 8.19 -6.90 19.40
CA GLU A 58 7.24 -5.84 19.75
C GLU A 58 7.28 -4.66 18.79
N GLN A 59 8.48 -4.20 18.40
CA GLN A 59 8.64 -3.15 17.39
C GLN A 59 8.07 -3.58 16.03
N ARG A 60 8.28 -4.84 15.64
CA ARG A 60 7.73 -5.39 14.38
C ARG A 60 6.20 -5.41 14.41
N ASP A 61 5.59 -5.81 15.53
CA ASP A 61 4.15 -5.85 15.69
C ASP A 61 3.52 -4.45 15.68
N GLN A 62 4.17 -3.49 16.35
CA GLN A 62 3.75 -2.09 16.31
C GLN A 62 3.82 -1.51 14.89
N LEU A 63 4.90 -1.76 14.16
CA LEU A 63 5.01 -1.34 12.76
C LEU A 63 4.00 -2.05 11.85
N ALA A 64 3.70 -3.33 12.10
CA ALA A 64 2.68 -4.05 11.35
C ALA A 64 1.30 -3.43 11.56
N LYS A 65 0.97 -3.05 12.80
CA LYS A 65 -0.28 -2.34 13.13
C LYS A 65 -0.36 -0.97 12.43
N ILE A 66 0.68 -0.15 12.54
CA ILE A 66 0.76 1.17 11.87
C ILE A 66 0.57 1.00 10.36
N ASN A 67 1.21 0.01 9.76
CA ASN A 67 1.07 -0.26 8.32
C ASN A 67 -0.33 -0.75 7.94
N LYS A 68 -0.98 -1.56 8.78
CA LYS A 68 -2.36 -2.01 8.58
C LYS A 68 -3.33 -0.82 8.59
N ASP A 69 -3.22 0.04 9.59
CA ASP A 69 -4.09 1.22 9.75
C ASP A 69 -3.91 2.21 8.60
N TYR A 70 -2.66 2.41 8.16
CA TYR A 70 -2.35 3.18 6.96
C TYR A 70 -3.00 2.59 5.71
N ARG A 71 -2.91 1.25 5.50
CA ARG A 71 -3.52 0.59 4.33
C ARG A 71 -5.04 0.74 4.31
N LEU A 72 -5.70 0.61 5.45
CA LEU A 72 -7.14 0.83 5.56
C LEU A 72 -7.52 2.27 5.21
N SER A 73 -6.76 3.25 5.74
CA SER A 73 -6.99 4.67 5.45
C SER A 73 -6.78 5.00 3.96
N MET A 74 -5.83 4.33 3.33
CA MET A 74 -5.54 4.42 1.90
C MET A 74 -6.62 3.81 1.03
N GLU A 75 -7.14 2.65 1.41
CA GLU A 75 -8.26 2.00 0.73
C GLU A 75 -9.51 2.88 0.79
N GLU A 76 -9.76 3.51 1.94
CA GLU A 76 -10.87 4.45 2.09
C GLU A 76 -10.68 5.70 1.23
N LEU A 77 -9.49 6.30 1.23
CA LEU A 77 -9.17 7.43 0.36
C LEU A 77 -9.35 7.07 -1.13
N LYS A 78 -8.98 5.85 -1.53
CA LYS A 78 -9.14 5.37 -2.91
C LYS A 78 -10.62 5.28 -3.32
N LYS A 79 -11.52 4.89 -2.43
CA LYS A 79 -12.97 4.89 -2.73
C LYS A 79 -13.49 6.31 -3.01
N GLN A 80 -12.86 7.32 -2.43
CA GLN A 80 -13.23 8.73 -2.61
C GLN A 80 -12.60 9.38 -3.84
N GLU A 81 -11.74 8.67 -4.59
CA GLU A 81 -10.98 9.18 -5.74
C GLU A 81 -11.87 9.79 -6.83
N SER A 82 -13.06 9.22 -7.07
CA SER A 82 -14.03 9.74 -8.04
C SER A 82 -14.82 10.96 -7.56
N THR A 83 -14.77 11.27 -6.25
CA THR A 83 -15.60 12.31 -5.62
C THR A 83 -14.80 13.56 -5.26
N ILE A 84 -13.48 13.44 -5.14
CA ILE A 84 -12.59 14.55 -4.78
C ILE A 84 -11.67 14.93 -5.94
N THR A 85 -11.10 16.13 -5.89
CA THR A 85 -10.14 16.56 -6.91
C THR A 85 -8.80 15.83 -6.76
N ALA A 86 -8.05 15.72 -7.87
CA ALA A 86 -6.70 15.13 -7.83
C ALA A 86 -5.75 15.86 -6.87
N LYS A 87 -5.92 17.18 -6.69
CA LYS A 87 -5.13 17.96 -5.73
C LYS A 87 -5.46 17.58 -4.29
N GLU A 88 -6.73 17.48 -3.94
CA GLU A 88 -7.16 17.06 -2.60
C GLU A 88 -6.74 15.61 -2.30
N TYR A 89 -6.88 14.72 -3.28
CA TYR A 89 -6.42 13.34 -3.17
C TYR A 89 -4.92 13.28 -2.83
N ARG A 90 -4.09 14.02 -3.58
CA ARG A 90 -2.63 14.13 -3.31
C ARG A 90 -2.34 14.71 -1.92
N THR A 91 -3.03 15.77 -1.50
CA THR A 91 -2.85 16.35 -0.17
C THR A 91 -3.22 15.35 0.94
N ARG A 92 -4.33 14.63 0.81
CA ARG A 92 -4.75 13.61 1.79
C ARG A 92 -3.76 12.45 1.84
N MET A 93 -3.29 12.00 0.68
CA MET A 93 -2.25 10.99 0.53
C MET A 93 -0.95 11.39 1.26
N GLU A 94 -0.48 12.62 1.06
CA GLU A 94 0.69 13.17 1.74
C GLU A 94 0.50 13.22 3.26
N GLY A 95 -0.69 13.64 3.72
CA GLY A 95 -1.05 13.62 5.13
C GLY A 95 -0.98 12.22 5.75
N LEU A 96 -1.54 11.20 5.08
CA LEU A 96 -1.48 9.80 5.52
C LEU A 96 -0.03 9.28 5.56
N ASN A 97 0.77 9.63 4.56
CA ASN A 97 2.19 9.26 4.50
C ASN A 97 2.98 9.89 5.65
N LYS A 98 2.75 11.17 5.94
CA LYS A 98 3.39 11.89 7.04
C LYS A 98 3.00 11.28 8.38
N LYS A 99 1.71 11.06 8.62
CA LYS A 99 1.21 10.42 9.84
C LYS A 99 1.84 9.05 10.08
N ARG A 100 1.82 8.16 9.07
CA ARG A 100 2.45 6.84 9.16
C ARG A 100 3.93 6.94 9.53
N ARG A 101 4.65 7.90 8.93
CA ARG A 101 6.07 8.11 9.21
C ARG A 101 6.30 8.58 10.64
N GLU A 102 5.55 9.55 11.12
CA GLU A 102 5.65 10.06 12.49
C GLU A 102 5.34 8.99 13.53
N GLU A 103 4.32 8.16 13.29
CA GLU A 103 3.99 7.02 14.16
C GLU A 103 5.10 5.96 14.14
N SER A 104 5.63 5.63 12.96
CA SER A 104 6.74 4.68 12.83
C SER A 104 8.00 5.21 13.52
N ASP A 105 8.29 6.51 13.39
CA ASP A 105 9.45 7.15 14.01
C ASP A 105 9.40 7.06 15.55
N LYS A 106 8.22 6.90 16.17
CA LYS A 106 8.11 6.69 17.63
C LYS A 106 8.49 5.28 18.07
N VAL A 107 8.47 4.30 17.17
CA VAL A 107 8.79 2.88 17.48
C VAL A 107 10.30 2.64 17.55
N PHE A 108 11.08 3.39 16.78
CA PHE A 108 12.53 3.19 16.69
C PHE A 108 13.29 3.90 17.81
N THR A 109 14.36 3.26 18.29
CA THR A 109 15.32 3.87 19.21
C THR A 109 16.15 4.94 18.49
N LYS A 110 16.82 5.81 19.27
CA LYS A 110 17.72 6.84 18.72
C LYS A 110 18.82 6.23 17.85
N GLU A 111 19.46 5.17 18.33
CA GLU A 111 20.52 4.46 17.59
C GLU A 111 20.02 3.86 16.27
N GLN A 112 18.81 3.27 16.26
CA GLN A 112 18.19 2.75 15.03
C GLN A 112 17.91 3.87 14.02
N LYS A 113 17.51 5.06 14.49
CA LYS A 113 17.31 6.24 13.63
C LYS A 113 18.61 6.74 13.01
N ASP A 114 19.68 6.77 13.80
CA ASP A 114 21.00 7.19 13.31
C ASP A 114 21.53 6.21 12.26
N LYS A 115 21.38 4.90 12.50
CA LYS A 115 21.71 3.86 11.50
C LYS A 115 20.89 4.00 10.22
N MET A 116 19.60 4.35 10.32
CA MET A 116 18.78 4.65 9.14
C MET A 116 19.26 5.89 8.38
N LYS A 117 19.71 6.93 9.09
CA LYS A 117 20.24 8.16 8.46
C LYS A 117 21.53 7.85 7.69
N GLN A 118 22.46 7.12 8.31
CA GLN A 118 23.69 6.67 7.65
C GLN A 118 23.39 5.85 6.38
N MET A 119 22.49 4.85 6.48
CA MET A 119 22.08 4.06 5.31
C MET A 119 21.45 4.90 4.19
N ARG A 120 20.77 6.01 4.52
CA ARG A 120 20.22 6.93 3.52
C ARG A 120 21.32 7.75 2.84
N GLU A 121 22.31 8.20 3.59
CA GLU A 121 23.46 8.95 3.06
C GLU A 121 24.31 8.06 2.14
N GLU A 122 24.58 6.82 2.53
CA GLU A 122 25.27 5.82 1.71
C GLU A 122 24.55 5.54 0.38
N ARG A 123 23.21 5.59 0.37
CA ARG A 123 22.40 5.44 -0.85
C ARG A 123 22.44 6.67 -1.74
N LYS A 124 22.48 7.88 -1.18
CA LYS A 124 22.59 9.13 -1.96
C LYS A 124 23.92 9.22 -2.73
N GLY A 125 24.98 8.67 -2.16
CA GLY A 125 26.31 8.63 -2.78
C GLY A 125 26.45 7.64 -3.94
N LYS A 126 25.46 6.76 -4.16
CA LYS A 126 25.44 5.84 -5.30
C LYS A 126 24.45 6.35 -6.34
N PRO A 127 24.88 6.69 -7.57
CA PRO A 127 23.95 7.03 -8.62
C PRO A 127 23.10 5.80 -8.94
N ASP A 128 21.87 5.78 -8.41
CA ASP A 128 20.87 4.78 -8.80
C ASP A 128 20.69 4.93 -10.32
N MET A 129 21.10 3.92 -11.09
CA MET A 129 20.82 3.84 -12.53
C MET A 129 19.31 3.93 -12.85
N MET A 130 18.46 3.86 -11.83
CA MET A 130 17.00 4.02 -11.87
C MET A 130 16.51 5.49 -11.82
N GLY A 131 17.39 6.46 -11.54
CA GLY A 131 17.06 7.89 -11.47
C GLY A 131 16.89 8.56 -12.84
N LYS A 132 17.59 8.08 -13.87
CA LYS A 132 17.50 8.63 -15.24
C LYS A 132 16.12 8.40 -15.87
N GLY A 133 15.51 7.22 -15.68
CA GLY A 133 14.18 6.92 -16.24
C GLY A 133 13.03 7.71 -15.60
N ARG A 134 13.14 8.10 -14.32
CA ARG A 134 12.11 8.88 -13.61
C ARG A 134 12.08 10.36 -14.01
N GLN A 135 13.22 10.93 -14.37
CA GLN A 135 13.27 12.33 -14.84
C GLN A 135 12.60 12.50 -16.20
N VAL A 136 12.72 11.50 -17.08
CA VAL A 136 12.09 11.53 -18.42
C VAL A 136 10.57 11.56 -18.28
N HIS A 137 9.98 10.69 -17.45
CA HIS A 137 8.51 10.64 -17.28
C HIS A 137 7.92 11.95 -16.71
N ARG A 138 8.64 12.57 -15.76
CA ARG A 138 8.21 13.84 -15.15
C ARG A 138 8.20 15.01 -16.12
N LYS A 139 8.98 14.94 -17.21
CA LYS A 139 9.04 15.96 -18.26
C LYS A 139 7.83 15.85 -19.20
N TRP A 140 7.43 14.62 -19.55
CA TRP A 140 6.24 14.37 -20.37
C TRP A 140 4.92 14.78 -19.70
N ASP A 141 4.83 14.71 -18.37
CA ASP A 141 3.63 15.11 -17.61
C ASP A 141 3.46 16.64 -17.48
N GLN A 142 4.49 17.44 -17.79
CA GLN A 142 4.41 18.91 -17.76
C GLN A 142 4.15 19.53 -19.13
N GLU A 143 4.20 18.75 -20.21
CA GLU A 143 3.97 19.18 -21.59
C GLU A 143 2.55 18.82 -22.10
N LYS A 144 1.63 18.42 -21.20
CA LYS A 144 0.20 18.21 -21.46
C LYS A 144 -0.65 19.02 -20.49
#